data_AF-A0A699J2F4-F1
#
_entry.id   AF-A0A699J2F4-F1
#
_cell.length_a   1.000
_cell.length_b   1.000
_cell.length_c   1.000
_cell.angle_alpha   90.00
_cell.angle_beta   90.00
_cell.angle_gamma   90.00
#
_symmetry.space_group_name_H-M   'P 1'
#
loop_
_entity.id
_entity.type
_entity.pdbx_description
1 polymer ?
#
loop_
_entity_poly.entity_id
_entity_poly.type
_entity_poly.pdbx_seq_one_letter_code
_entity_poly.pdbx_strand_id
1 'polypeptide(L)'
;IAAAVVQDDVQAAPVNAAAVVTTTAPVKVAVPYTRRRRGVVIRDPEEESSAKTPIETKLKDKGKGMSYDDIRPIFEAKFNANIEFLLKSKEQMEEEKNRAIALINEILAQKAAKRRRLNKEAEDVEELK
;
A
#
# COMPACT_ATOMS: atom_id res chain seq x y z
N ILE A 1 -50.88 -10.84 -9.58
CA ILE A 1 -52.30 -10.60 -9.23
C ILE A 1 -52.61 -11.55 -8.07
N ALA A 2 -52.94 -11.21 -6.84
CA ALA A 2 -53.12 -9.98 -6.07
C ALA A 2 -52.96 -10.41 -4.57
N ALA A 3 -52.11 -9.76 -3.77
CA ALA A 3 -52.43 -8.74 -2.76
C ALA A 3 -53.25 -9.22 -1.54
N ALA A 4 -52.62 -9.19 -0.34
CA ALA A 4 -53.23 -8.72 0.91
C ALA A 4 -52.17 -8.71 2.03
N VAL A 5 -51.57 -7.54 2.27
CA VAL A 5 -50.91 -7.19 3.53
C VAL A 5 -51.99 -6.62 4.44
N VAL A 6 -52.10 -7.12 5.66
CA VAL A 6 -52.86 -6.50 6.74
C VAL A 6 -51.85 -6.01 7.76
N GLN A 7 -51.81 -4.69 7.98
CA GLN A 7 -51.54 -4.15 9.30
C GLN A 7 -52.00 -2.68 9.36
N ASP A 8 -52.74 -2.43 10.44
CA ASP A 8 -53.59 -1.27 10.70
C ASP A 8 -52.87 0.05 10.94
N ASP A 9 -53.70 1.08 10.86
CA ASP A 9 -53.44 2.50 10.82
C ASP A 9 -53.00 3.14 12.17
N VAL A 10 -52.55 4.39 12.02
CA VAL A 10 -51.78 5.27 12.92
C VAL A 10 -52.57 5.84 14.12
N GLN A 11 -51.88 6.14 15.23
CA GLN A 11 -52.22 7.33 16.05
C GLN A 11 -50.99 8.04 16.63
N ALA A 12 -50.95 9.37 16.45
CA ALA A 12 -49.79 10.26 16.56
C ALA A 12 -49.72 11.08 17.87
N ALA A 13 -48.51 11.53 18.25
CA ALA A 13 -48.25 12.86 18.87
C ALA A 13 -46.73 13.18 18.93
N PRO A 14 -46.31 14.47 18.85
CA PRO A 14 -44.93 14.88 18.60
C PRO A 14 -44.08 15.14 19.86
N VAL A 15 -42.77 14.93 19.74
CA VAL A 15 -41.74 15.20 20.76
C VAL A 15 -40.99 16.51 20.45
N ASN A 16 -40.89 17.41 21.43
CA ASN A 16 -40.09 18.64 21.36
C ASN A 16 -38.92 18.55 22.34
N ALA A 17 -37.68 18.76 21.87
CA ALA A 17 -36.51 18.95 22.73
C ALA A 17 -35.66 20.10 22.20
N ALA A 18 -35.56 21.15 23.03
CA ALA A 18 -34.83 22.39 22.78
C ALA A 18 -33.31 22.17 22.87
N ALA A 19 -32.56 22.73 21.91
CA ALA A 19 -31.11 22.74 21.91
C ALA A 19 -30.56 23.95 22.71
N VAL A 20 -29.72 23.65 23.70
CA VAL A 20 -28.98 24.62 24.52
C VAL A 20 -27.74 25.10 23.75
N VAL A 21 -27.63 26.42 23.57
CA VAL A 21 -26.48 27.09 22.92
C VAL A 21 -25.58 27.68 24.00
N THR A 22 -24.33 27.21 24.10
CA THR A 22 -23.32 27.83 24.97
C THR A 22 -22.51 28.86 24.18
N THR A 23 -22.62 30.11 24.63
CA THR A 23 -21.83 31.26 24.16
C THR A 23 -20.43 31.19 24.75
N THR A 24 -19.40 31.18 23.90
CA THR A 24 -18.01 31.40 24.32
C THR A 24 -17.35 32.39 23.34
N ALA A 25 -16.99 33.57 23.86
CA ALA A 25 -16.47 34.69 23.08
C ALA A 25 -15.01 34.44 22.63
N PRO A 26 -14.61 34.85 21.41
CA PRO A 26 -13.26 34.63 20.92
C PRO A 26 -12.25 35.67 21.44
N VAL A 27 -11.15 35.20 22.04
CA VAL A 27 -9.98 36.00 22.42
C VAL A 27 -9.18 36.38 21.17
N LYS A 28 -9.01 37.69 20.91
CA LYS A 28 -8.23 38.20 19.76
C LYS A 28 -6.75 38.33 20.14
N VAL A 29 -5.89 37.50 19.56
CA VAL A 29 -4.42 37.64 19.65
C VAL A 29 -3.96 38.54 18.50
N ALA A 30 -3.41 39.71 18.81
CA ALA A 30 -2.85 40.64 17.82
C ALA A 30 -1.40 40.29 17.51
N VAL A 31 -1.12 39.91 16.25
CA VAL A 31 0.24 39.67 15.74
C VAL A 31 0.71 40.93 15.00
N PRO A 32 1.85 41.55 15.34
CA PRO A 32 2.34 42.70 14.59
C PRO A 32 2.82 42.26 13.20
N TYR A 33 2.25 42.86 12.15
CA TYR A 33 2.73 42.65 10.78
C TYR A 33 4.09 43.35 10.59
N THR A 34 5.11 42.61 10.19
CA THR A 34 6.39 43.21 9.78
C THR A 34 6.86 42.63 8.46
N ARG A 35 6.38 43.18 7.34
CA ARG A 35 7.16 43.16 6.09
C ARG A 35 6.67 44.18 5.09
N ARG A 36 7.50 45.21 4.87
CA ARG A 36 7.33 46.26 3.88
C ARG A 36 7.23 45.64 2.49
N ARG A 37 6.05 45.66 1.87
CA ARG A 37 5.92 45.33 0.45
C ARG A 37 6.43 46.54 -0.34
N ARG A 38 7.49 46.34 -1.13
CA ARG A 38 7.91 47.30 -2.15
C ARG A 38 6.73 47.47 -3.12
N GLY A 39 6.22 48.69 -3.27
CA GLY A 39 5.14 48.98 -4.19
C GLY A 39 5.53 48.62 -5.62
N VAL A 40 4.61 48.02 -6.37
CA VAL A 40 4.72 47.89 -7.83
C VAL A 40 4.19 49.20 -8.40
N VAL A 41 5.08 50.00 -9.01
CA VAL A 41 4.68 51.13 -9.84
C VAL A 41 4.18 50.54 -11.15
N ILE A 42 2.87 50.56 -11.37
CA ILE A 42 2.28 50.22 -12.66
C ILE A 42 2.64 51.37 -13.61
N ARG A 43 3.67 51.15 -14.43
CA ARG A 43 3.94 52.01 -15.59
C ARG A 43 2.98 51.58 -16.70
N ASP A 44 2.35 52.55 -17.34
CA ASP A 44 1.46 52.31 -18.47
C ASP A 44 2.23 51.62 -19.63
N PRO A 45 1.62 50.66 -20.34
CA PRO A 45 2.28 49.86 -21.36
C PRO A 45 2.33 50.59 -22.70
N GLU A 46 3.01 51.73 -22.75
CA GLU A 46 3.29 52.45 -24.00
C GLU A 46 4.76 52.92 -24.05
N GLU A 47 5.71 52.02 -23.83
CA GLU A 47 7.11 52.29 -24.22
C GLU A 47 7.77 51.04 -24.81
N GLU A 48 8.02 51.14 -26.12
CA GLU A 48 9.15 50.60 -26.86
C GLU A 48 9.15 49.09 -27.21
N SER A 49 8.48 48.78 -28.32
CA SER A 49 8.74 47.57 -29.12
C SER A 49 10.12 47.65 -29.80
N SER A 50 11.19 47.31 -29.09
CA SER A 50 12.51 47.15 -29.71
C SER A 50 12.54 45.89 -30.58
N ALA A 51 12.79 46.11 -31.87
CA ALA A 51 12.89 45.11 -32.93
C ALA A 51 13.88 43.98 -32.58
N LYS A 52 13.44 42.72 -32.73
CA LYS A 52 14.27 41.52 -32.63
C LYS A 52 14.90 41.25 -33.99
N THR A 53 16.20 41.45 -34.13
CA THR A 53 16.98 40.78 -35.18
C THR A 53 17.22 39.33 -34.73
N PRO A 54 16.87 38.30 -35.53
CA PRO A 54 17.25 36.94 -35.19
C PRO A 54 18.71 36.73 -35.60
N ILE A 55 19.61 36.82 -34.61
CA ILE A 55 20.96 36.27 -34.74
C ILE A 55 20.76 34.75 -34.83
N GLU A 56 21.16 34.14 -35.96
CA GLU A 56 21.20 32.68 -36.11
C GLU A 56 22.16 32.06 -35.08
N THR A 57 21.66 31.78 -33.88
CA THR A 57 22.33 30.86 -32.98
C THR A 57 22.21 29.46 -33.58
N LYS A 58 23.32 28.89 -34.05
CA LYS A 58 23.43 27.47 -34.40
C LYS A 58 23.20 26.63 -33.14
N LEU A 59 21.93 26.42 -32.80
CA LEU A 59 21.49 25.52 -31.74
C LEU A 59 21.26 24.15 -32.37
N LYS A 60 22.26 23.27 -32.39
CA LYS A 60 22.03 21.87 -32.80
C LYS A 60 23.13 20.93 -32.32
N ASP A 61 23.27 20.83 -30.99
CA ASP A 61 23.39 19.51 -30.38
C ASP A 61 22.95 19.57 -28.91
N LYS A 62 21.64 19.78 -28.70
CA LYS A 62 21.04 19.70 -27.37
C LYS A 62 20.08 18.54 -27.38
N GLY A 63 20.51 17.44 -26.77
CA GLY A 63 19.60 16.44 -26.21
C GLY A 63 19.30 15.25 -27.12
N LYS A 64 20.32 14.46 -27.47
CA LYS A 64 20.06 13.03 -27.68
C LYS A 64 20.33 12.31 -26.36
N GLY A 65 19.27 11.83 -25.71
CA GLY A 65 19.40 10.81 -24.67
C GLY A 65 19.96 9.51 -25.25
N MET A 66 20.21 8.51 -24.40
CA MET A 66 20.58 7.17 -24.90
C MET A 66 19.50 6.65 -25.84
N SER A 67 19.90 6.02 -26.94
CA SER A 67 18.95 5.44 -27.88
C SER A 67 18.26 4.23 -27.25
N TYR A 68 17.14 3.79 -27.84
CA TYR A 68 16.47 2.59 -27.37
C TYR A 68 17.38 1.35 -27.44
N ASP A 69 18.20 1.26 -28.48
CA ASP A 69 19.14 0.16 -28.68
C ASP A 69 20.24 0.14 -27.61
N ASP A 70 20.60 1.30 -27.05
CA ASP A 70 21.56 1.39 -25.93
C ASP A 70 20.92 1.02 -24.58
N ILE A 71 19.63 1.34 -24.40
CA ILE A 71 18.91 1.13 -23.13
C ILE A 71 18.37 -0.30 -23.00
N ARG A 72 17.90 -0.89 -24.10
CA ARG A 72 17.25 -2.21 -24.13
C ARG A 72 18.09 -3.33 -23.50
N PRO A 73 19.40 -3.47 -23.79
CA PRO A 73 20.22 -4.53 -23.20
C PRO A 73 20.34 -4.42 -21.68
N ILE A 74 20.34 -3.21 -21.13
CA ILE A 74 20.43 -2.97 -19.67
C ILE A 74 19.18 -3.54 -18.98
N PHE A 75 17.99 -3.26 -19.52
CA PHE A 75 16.74 -3.78 -18.97
C PHE A 75 16.64 -5.29 -19.13
N GLU A 76 17.02 -5.84 -20.28
CA GLU A 76 16.99 -7.27 -20.54
C GLU A 76 17.90 -8.04 -19.57
N ALA A 77 19.12 -7.55 -19.33
CA ALA A 77 20.02 -8.14 -18.35
C ALA A 77 19.45 -8.13 -16.93
N LYS A 78 18.83 -7.01 -16.50
CA LYS A 78 18.20 -6.90 -15.19
C LYS A 78 16.96 -7.79 -15.07
N PHE A 79 16.15 -7.86 -16.12
CA PHE A 79 14.97 -8.71 -16.16
C PHE A 79 15.34 -10.18 -16.07
N ASN A 80 16.30 -10.63 -16.88
CA ASN A 80 16.77 -12.02 -16.88
C ASN A 80 17.33 -12.42 -15.51
N ALA A 81 18.18 -11.57 -14.90
CA ALA A 81 18.69 -11.82 -13.55
C ALA A 81 17.57 -11.94 -12.50
N ASN A 82 16.53 -11.10 -12.60
CA ASN A 82 15.37 -11.18 -11.72
C ASN A 82 14.57 -12.48 -11.94
N ILE A 83 14.39 -12.90 -13.19
CA ILE A 83 13.71 -14.15 -13.52
C ILE A 83 14.48 -15.36 -12.98
N GLU A 84 15.80 -15.41 -13.17
CA GLU A 84 16.65 -16.46 -12.63
C GLU A 84 16.57 -16.53 -11.10
N PHE A 85 16.61 -15.39 -10.42
CA PHE A 85 16.44 -15.32 -8.97
C PHE A 85 15.08 -15.86 -8.53
N LEU A 86 14.00 -15.46 -9.22
CA LEU A 86 12.65 -15.93 -8.91
C LEU A 86 12.52 -17.45 -9.13
N LEU A 87 13.06 -17.98 -10.22
CA LEU A 87 13.03 -19.42 -10.49
C LEU A 87 13.79 -20.21 -9.43
N LYS A 88 15.00 -19.77 -9.08
CA LYS A 88 15.81 -20.40 -8.03
C LYS A 88 15.12 -20.36 -6.67
N SER A 89 14.51 -19.24 -6.31
CA SER A 89 13.78 -19.12 -5.04
C SER A 89 12.57 -20.07 -4.97
N LYS A 90 11.85 -20.26 -6.08
CA LYS A 90 10.71 -21.19 -6.16
C LYS A 90 11.17 -22.64 -5.98
N GLU A 91 12.26 -23.01 -6.63
CA GLU A 91 12.85 -24.36 -6.51
C GLU A 91 13.30 -24.65 -5.08
N GLN A 92 14.02 -23.71 -4.45
CA GLN A 92 14.47 -23.83 -3.06
C GLN A 92 13.29 -23.99 -2.09
N MET A 93 12.26 -23.16 -2.23
CA MET A 93 11.06 -23.25 -1.39
C MET A 93 10.35 -24.59 -1.55
N GLU A 94 10.30 -25.14 -2.77
CA GLU A 94 9.68 -26.43 -3.02
C GLU A 94 10.50 -27.58 -2.43
N GLU A 95 11.82 -27.52 -2.56
CA GLU A 95 12.73 -28.48 -1.94
C GLU A 95 12.62 -28.46 -0.40
N GLU A 96 12.61 -27.28 0.21
CA GLU A 96 12.44 -27.12 1.66
C GLU A 96 11.08 -27.64 2.15
N LYS A 97 9.99 -27.39 1.42
CA LYS A 97 8.68 -27.98 1.74
C LYS A 97 8.72 -29.50 1.70
N ASN A 98 9.31 -30.09 0.67
CA ASN A 98 9.41 -31.54 0.53
C ASN A 98 10.25 -32.16 1.65
N ARG A 99 11.36 -31.52 2.03
CA ARG A 99 12.18 -31.90 3.19
C ARG A 99 11.37 -31.81 4.49
N ALA A 100 10.62 -30.73 4.71
CA ALA A 100 9.78 -30.57 5.90
C ALA A 100 8.70 -31.66 5.99
N ILE A 101 8.03 -31.99 4.88
CA ILE A 101 7.05 -33.08 4.81
C ILE A 101 7.70 -34.42 5.18
N ALA A 102 8.87 -34.71 4.61
CA ALA A 102 9.61 -35.95 4.92
C ALA A 102 9.95 -36.05 6.41
N LEU A 103 10.47 -34.97 7.01
CA LEU A 103 10.79 -34.90 8.43
C LEU A 103 9.55 -35.10 9.33
N ILE A 104 8.42 -34.48 8.98
CA ILE A 104 7.16 -34.65 9.73
C ILE A 104 6.73 -36.12 9.72
N ASN A 105 6.80 -36.77 8.56
CA ASN A 105 6.42 -38.18 8.41
C ASN A 105 7.34 -39.09 9.25
N GLU A 106 8.64 -38.82 9.26
CA GLU A 106 9.59 -39.55 10.09
C GLU A 106 9.29 -39.38 11.59
N ILE A 107 9.09 -38.15 12.06
CA ILE A 107 8.76 -37.85 13.46
C ILE A 107 7.44 -38.53 13.86
N LEU A 108 6.44 -38.50 12.98
CA LEU A 108 5.16 -39.18 13.21
C LEU A 108 5.36 -40.69 13.37
N ALA A 109 6.17 -41.31 12.50
CA ALA A 109 6.49 -42.73 12.58
C ALA A 109 7.25 -43.08 13.88
N GLN A 110 8.25 -42.28 14.28
CA GLN A 110 8.98 -42.47 15.53
C GLN A 110 8.06 -42.35 16.75
N LYS A 111 7.16 -41.35 16.76
CA LYS A 111 6.17 -41.15 17.84
C LYS A 111 5.18 -42.31 17.91
N ALA A 112 4.73 -42.83 16.77
CA ALA A 112 3.86 -44.01 16.72
C ALA A 112 4.57 -45.27 17.24
N ALA A 113 5.84 -45.48 16.84
CA ALA A 113 6.65 -46.59 17.34
C ALA A 113 6.87 -46.51 18.86
N LYS A 114 7.19 -45.32 19.39
CA LYS A 114 7.34 -45.11 20.84
C LYS A 114 6.05 -45.39 21.61
N ARG A 115 4.89 -44.95 21.09
CA ARG A 115 3.57 -45.24 21.70
C ARG A 115 3.29 -46.73 21.74
N ARG A 116 3.55 -47.47 20.65
CA ARG A 116 3.36 -48.93 20.61
C ARG A 116 4.22 -49.65 21.65
N ARG A 117 5.47 -49.23 21.85
CA ARG A 117 6.35 -49.79 22.88
C ARG A 117 5.81 -49.57 24.29
N LEU A 118 5.43 -48.33 24.60
CA LEU A 118 4.88 -47.99 25.93
C LEU A 118 3.55 -48.70 26.22
N ASN A 119 2.68 -48.86 25.21
CA ASN A 119 1.43 -49.60 25.39
C ASN A 119 1.66 -51.08 25.69
N LYS A 120 2.65 -51.71 25.04
CA LYS A 120 3.02 -53.09 25.33
C LYS A 120 3.60 -53.27 26.73
N GLU A 121 4.50 -52.38 27.15
CA GLU A 121 5.05 -52.40 28.52
C GLU A 121 3.96 -52.18 29.58
N ALA A 122 2.97 -51.34 29.31
CA ALA A 122 1.85 -51.12 30.22
C ALA A 122 0.95 -52.37 30.36
N GLU A 123 0.71 -53.09 29.26
CA GLU A 123 -0.03 -54.38 29.25
C GLU A 123 0.75 -55.46 30.01
N ASP A 124 2.05 -55.61 29.73
CA ASP A 124 2.94 -56.56 30.42
C ASP A 124 2.99 -56.31 31.95
N VAL A 125 2.92 -55.05 32.40
CA VAL A 125 2.90 -54.68 33.84
C VAL A 125 1.55 -54.95 34.49
N GLU A 126 0.44 -54.81 33.76
CA GLU A 126 -0.89 -55.15 34.27
C GLU A 126 -1.05 -56.66 34.47
N GLU A 127 -0.53 -57.48 33.56
CA GLU A 127 -0.56 -58.95 33.67
C GLU A 127 0.25 -59.50 34.85
N LEU A 128 1.22 -58.74 35.36
CA LEU A 128 2.05 -59.13 36.50
C LEU A 128 1.45 -58.77 37.88
N LYS A 129 0.30 -58.09 37.91
CA LYS A 129 -0.39 -57.64 39.14
C LYS A 129 -1.48 -58.60 39.59
#